data_AF-A0A954FQG7-F1
#
_entry.id   AF-A0A954FQG7-F1
#
_cell.length_a   1.000
_cell.length_b   1.000
_cell.length_c   1.000
_cell.angle_alpha   90.00
_cell.angle_beta   90.00
_cell.angle_gamma   90.00
#
_symmetry.space_group_name_H-M   'P 1'
#
loop_
_entity.id
_entity.type
_entity.pdbx_description
1 polymer ?
#
loop_
_entity_poly.entity_id
_entity_poly.type
_entity_poly.pdbx_seq_one_letter_code
_entity_poly.pdbx_strand_id
1 'polypeptide(L)'
;MELRSNALGADHAKTADSHTELGNAYYEAGQYAEALTSFLKALEIREKVPGDQQADTAVSATDVAYAYRNLGEFAKAEPYHQRAAEIYENIHGLEHSLTITTLNDIAFVKLRQGKHGEKTTLYTQQYALERVAKSLHSPQVALFATHGFFLPAQELAAEQNAGDAEHTSWSGGLDAKGNAIENPLLRCGLLLAGCNNGGVEVGDDDGLLTGLEIVGIDFRGTELVVLSACQTGLGDVRDGEGVAGLRQAFQLAGAKSVVATLWEIPDSDSTQLMITFFQSLAEGKTSSEALRTAQLERIETHRRRFGAAHPFYWAAFTLTGQ
;
A
#
# COMPACT_ATOMS: atom_id res chain seq x y z
N MET A 1 -30.04 27.01 1.20
CA MET A 1 -29.92 26.48 -0.17
C MET A 1 -30.91 27.11 -1.15
N GLU A 2 -32.17 27.36 -0.77
CA GLU A 2 -33.21 27.90 -1.69
C GLU A 2 -32.86 29.26 -2.33
N LEU A 3 -32.15 30.14 -1.61
CA LEU A 3 -31.79 31.47 -2.12
C LEU A 3 -30.75 31.45 -3.26
N ARG A 4 -29.90 30.42 -3.35
CA ARG A 4 -28.82 30.33 -4.35
C ARG A 4 -29.26 29.59 -5.62
N SER A 5 -30.10 28.57 -5.46
CA SER A 5 -30.77 27.86 -6.56
C SER A 5 -31.60 28.80 -7.44
N ASN A 6 -32.29 29.77 -6.83
CA ASN A 6 -33.10 30.75 -7.54
C ASN A 6 -32.30 31.87 -8.24
N ALA A 7 -31.02 32.07 -7.91
CA ALA A 7 -30.23 33.20 -8.42
C ALA A 7 -29.28 32.83 -9.58
N LEU A 8 -28.84 31.57 -9.66
CA LEU A 8 -27.80 31.12 -10.62
C LEU A 8 -28.25 29.98 -11.55
N GLY A 9 -29.47 29.46 -11.36
CA GLY A 9 -29.97 28.26 -12.04
C GLY A 9 -29.60 26.97 -11.31
N ALA A 10 -30.47 25.96 -11.39
CA ALA A 10 -30.31 24.66 -10.71
C ALA A 10 -29.07 23.88 -11.16
N ASP A 11 -28.57 24.15 -12.37
CA ASP A 11 -27.46 23.42 -13.02
C ASP A 11 -26.11 24.17 -12.94
N HIS A 12 -25.95 25.14 -12.03
CA HIS A 12 -24.72 25.92 -11.90
C HIS A 12 -23.70 25.22 -10.97
N ALA A 13 -22.41 25.22 -11.34
CA ALA A 13 -21.29 24.60 -10.59
C ALA A 13 -21.29 24.91 -9.07
N LYS A 14 -21.48 26.20 -8.71
CA LYS A 14 -21.62 26.66 -7.32
C LYS A 14 -22.75 26.00 -6.50
N THR A 15 -23.78 25.48 -7.17
CA THR A 15 -24.86 24.70 -6.55
C THR A 15 -24.36 23.30 -6.21
N ALA A 16 -23.54 22.69 -7.06
CA ALA A 16 -22.87 21.42 -6.76
C ALA A 16 -21.89 21.55 -5.58
N ASP A 17 -21.15 22.65 -5.50
CA ASP A 17 -20.23 22.91 -4.38
C ASP A 17 -20.99 23.01 -3.06
N SER A 18 -22.14 23.69 -3.06
CA SER A 18 -23.00 23.80 -1.88
C SER A 18 -23.53 22.43 -1.44
N HIS A 19 -23.84 21.54 -2.39
CA HIS A 19 -24.24 20.16 -2.09
C HIS A 19 -23.07 19.31 -1.58
N THR A 20 -21.86 19.54 -2.08
CA THR A 20 -20.63 18.88 -1.61
C THR A 20 -20.33 19.28 -0.18
N GLU A 21 -20.37 20.57 0.14
CA GLU A 21 -20.19 21.09 1.51
C GLU A 21 -21.23 20.52 2.48
N LEU A 22 -22.50 20.46 2.06
CA LEU A 22 -23.55 19.84 2.89
C LEU A 22 -23.31 18.34 3.07
N GLY A 23 -22.88 17.64 2.02
CA GLY A 23 -22.54 16.22 2.08
C GLY A 23 -21.40 15.97 3.06
N ASN A 24 -20.35 16.78 3.02
CA ASN A 24 -19.22 16.70 3.94
C ASN A 24 -19.65 16.94 5.39
N ALA A 25 -20.50 17.94 5.65
CA ALA A 25 -21.01 18.19 6.99
C ALA A 25 -21.80 16.99 7.55
N TYR A 26 -22.65 16.35 6.73
CA TYR A 26 -23.34 15.12 7.14
C TYR A 26 -22.38 13.94 7.32
N TYR A 27 -21.37 13.82 6.45
CA TYR A 27 -20.39 12.75 6.50
C TYR A 27 -19.55 12.83 7.78
N GLU A 28 -19.10 14.02 8.17
CA GLU A 28 -18.38 14.27 9.43
C GLU A 28 -19.26 14.02 10.67
N ALA A 29 -20.57 14.25 10.56
CA ALA A 29 -21.54 13.91 11.60
C ALA A 29 -21.91 12.41 11.66
N GLY A 30 -21.33 11.57 10.79
CA GLY A 30 -21.65 10.14 10.70
C GLY A 30 -22.99 9.83 10.04
N GLN A 31 -23.66 10.82 9.44
CA GLN A 31 -24.95 10.71 8.78
C GLN A 31 -24.75 10.35 7.29
N TYR A 32 -24.28 9.12 7.04
CA TYR A 32 -23.83 8.72 5.71
C TYR A 32 -24.93 8.64 4.64
N ALA A 33 -26.19 8.41 5.03
CA ALA A 33 -27.31 8.37 4.08
C ALA A 33 -27.69 9.78 3.57
N GLU A 34 -27.68 10.76 4.46
CA GLU A 34 -27.91 12.17 4.15
C GLU A 34 -26.72 12.76 3.36
N ALA A 35 -25.50 12.35 3.72
CA ALA A 35 -24.30 12.67 2.97
C ALA A 35 -24.39 12.13 1.53
N LEU A 36 -24.71 10.84 1.37
CA LEU A 36 -24.90 10.20 0.06
C LEU A 36 -25.93 10.95 -0.79
N THR A 37 -27.06 11.33 -0.20
CA THR A 37 -28.11 12.09 -0.91
C THR A 37 -27.59 13.43 -1.42
N SER A 38 -26.74 14.09 -0.64
CA SER A 38 -26.15 15.39 -1.00
C SER A 38 -25.06 15.23 -2.08
N PHE A 39 -24.18 14.24 -1.94
CA PHE A 39 -23.13 13.95 -2.92
C PHE A 39 -23.70 13.50 -4.27
N LEU A 40 -24.75 12.69 -4.31
CA LEU A 40 -25.41 12.30 -5.56
C LEU A 40 -25.98 13.50 -6.32
N LYS A 41 -26.55 14.49 -5.61
CA LYS A 41 -27.02 15.74 -6.23
C LYS A 41 -25.87 16.56 -6.80
N ALA A 42 -24.75 16.64 -6.09
CA ALA A 42 -23.55 17.32 -6.58
C ALA A 42 -23.01 16.65 -7.86
N LEU A 43 -22.93 15.31 -7.85
CA LEU A 43 -22.49 14.52 -9.00
C LEU A 43 -23.42 14.72 -10.21
N GLU A 44 -24.74 14.65 -10.01
CA GLU A 44 -25.72 14.85 -11.09
C GLU A 44 -25.58 16.23 -11.76
N ILE A 45 -25.34 17.29 -10.97
CA ILE A 45 -25.13 18.63 -11.52
C ILE A 45 -23.82 18.70 -12.32
N ARG A 46 -22.73 18.13 -11.80
CA ARG A 46 -21.42 18.13 -12.48
C ARG A 46 -21.41 17.28 -13.76
N GLU A 47 -22.21 16.21 -13.81
CA GLU A 47 -22.36 15.39 -15.01
C GLU A 47 -23.17 16.06 -16.13
N LYS A 48 -24.08 17.00 -15.80
CA LYS A 48 -24.89 17.73 -16.80
C LYS A 48 -24.14 18.83 -17.52
N VAL A 49 -22.99 19.28 -17.00
CA VAL A 49 -22.20 20.38 -17.56
C VAL A 49 -20.93 19.83 -18.22
N PRO A 50 -20.93 19.53 -19.53
CA PRO A 50 -19.73 19.06 -20.22
C PRO A 50 -18.67 20.18 -20.31
N GLY A 51 -17.44 19.90 -19.86
CA GLY A 51 -16.31 20.85 -19.90
C GLY A 51 -15.19 20.54 -18.89
N ASP A 52 -14.37 21.54 -18.55
CA ASP A 52 -13.17 21.49 -17.68
C ASP A 52 -13.39 21.01 -16.22
N GLN A 53 -14.58 20.52 -15.86
CA GLN A 53 -14.95 20.04 -14.52
C GLN A 53 -14.77 18.53 -14.34
N GLN A 54 -13.98 17.89 -15.18
CA GLN A 54 -13.73 16.45 -15.07
C GLN A 54 -13.11 16.12 -13.70
N ALA A 55 -12.17 16.93 -13.21
CA ALA A 55 -11.59 16.75 -11.87
C ALA A 55 -12.64 16.82 -10.75
N ASP A 56 -13.56 17.79 -10.81
CA ASP A 56 -14.62 17.95 -9.80
C ASP A 56 -15.66 16.81 -9.87
N THR A 57 -15.90 16.29 -11.08
CA THR A 57 -16.73 15.09 -11.28
C THR A 57 -16.10 13.86 -10.64
N ALA A 58 -14.77 13.70 -10.77
CA ALA A 58 -14.04 12.60 -10.14
C ALA A 58 -14.07 12.68 -8.60
N VAL A 59 -13.95 13.89 -8.05
CA VAL A 59 -14.11 14.14 -6.61
C VAL A 59 -15.50 13.74 -6.15
N SER A 60 -16.56 14.24 -6.82
CA SER A 60 -17.94 13.86 -6.47
C SER A 60 -18.20 12.37 -6.55
N ALA A 61 -17.69 11.69 -7.57
CA ALA A 61 -17.83 10.25 -7.69
C ALA A 61 -17.14 9.53 -6.52
N THR A 62 -15.95 10.00 -6.13
CA THR A 62 -15.22 9.46 -4.97
C THR A 62 -15.99 9.67 -3.66
N ASP A 63 -16.60 10.83 -3.45
CA ASP A 63 -17.40 11.12 -2.25
C ASP A 63 -18.65 10.22 -2.16
N VAL A 64 -19.34 10.02 -3.29
CA VAL A 64 -20.47 9.07 -3.38
C VAL A 64 -19.99 7.65 -3.04
N ALA A 65 -18.84 7.24 -3.59
CA ALA A 65 -18.28 5.93 -3.34
C ALA A 65 -17.95 5.73 -1.85
N TYR A 66 -17.33 6.71 -1.19
CA TYR A 66 -17.07 6.68 0.25
C TYR A 66 -18.34 6.63 1.09
N ALA A 67 -19.37 7.38 0.72
CA ALA A 67 -20.65 7.33 1.44
C ALA A 67 -21.28 5.93 1.37
N TYR A 68 -21.31 5.29 0.19
CA TYR A 68 -21.74 3.89 0.06
C TYR A 68 -20.86 2.92 0.87
N ARG A 69 -19.55 3.16 0.90
CA ARG A 69 -18.60 2.34 1.65
C ARG A 69 -18.88 2.35 3.15
N ASN A 70 -19.20 3.50 3.72
CA ASN A 70 -19.55 3.64 5.14
C ASN A 70 -20.95 3.10 5.47
N LEU A 71 -21.86 3.06 4.49
CA LEU A 71 -23.14 2.35 4.58
C LEU A 71 -22.99 0.82 4.44
N GLY A 72 -21.79 0.32 4.14
CA GLY A 72 -21.53 -1.11 3.91
C GLY A 72 -21.99 -1.61 2.53
N GLU A 73 -22.41 -0.72 1.64
CA GLU A 73 -22.92 -1.06 0.31
C GLU A 73 -21.79 -1.10 -0.73
N PHE A 74 -20.80 -1.97 -0.50
CA PHE A 74 -19.59 -2.06 -1.32
C PHE A 74 -19.88 -2.31 -2.82
N ALA A 75 -20.90 -3.12 -3.13
CA ALA A 75 -21.35 -3.37 -4.50
C ALA A 75 -21.77 -2.08 -5.25
N LYS A 76 -22.33 -1.11 -4.52
CA LYS A 76 -22.72 0.17 -5.08
C LYS A 76 -21.58 1.18 -5.13
N ALA A 77 -20.59 1.07 -4.24
CA ALA A 77 -19.42 1.96 -4.22
C ALA A 77 -18.48 1.77 -5.41
N GLU A 78 -18.29 0.53 -5.86
CA GLU A 78 -17.32 0.19 -6.93
C GLU A 78 -17.49 0.98 -8.24
N PRO A 79 -18.67 1.05 -8.86
CA PRO A 79 -18.82 1.77 -10.13
C PRO A 79 -18.44 3.25 -10.03
N TYR A 80 -18.60 3.87 -8.86
CA TYR A 80 -18.22 5.27 -8.64
C TYR A 80 -16.70 5.42 -8.49
N HIS A 81 -16.02 4.51 -7.77
CA HIS A 81 -14.56 4.52 -7.74
C HIS A 81 -13.95 4.20 -9.12
N GLN A 82 -14.52 3.25 -9.88
CA GLN A 82 -14.08 2.96 -11.26
C GLN A 82 -14.18 4.21 -12.14
N ARG A 83 -15.32 4.91 -12.07
CA ARG A 83 -15.51 6.15 -12.82
C ARG A 83 -14.53 7.25 -12.42
N ALA A 84 -14.27 7.42 -11.13
CA ALA A 84 -13.28 8.39 -10.66
C ALA A 84 -11.87 8.04 -11.15
N ALA A 85 -11.49 6.75 -11.13
CA ALA A 85 -10.20 6.28 -11.61
C ALA A 85 -10.01 6.54 -13.11
N GLU A 86 -11.02 6.23 -13.93
CA GLU A 86 -11.00 6.52 -15.38
C GLU A 86 -10.78 8.03 -15.64
N ILE A 87 -11.44 8.89 -14.87
CA ILE A 87 -11.28 10.34 -15.03
C ILE A 87 -9.87 10.79 -14.59
N TYR A 88 -9.40 10.35 -13.41
CA TYR A 88 -8.06 10.74 -12.94
C TYR A 88 -6.95 10.21 -13.84
N GLU A 89 -7.09 9.01 -14.40
CA GLU A 89 -6.17 8.48 -15.41
C GLU A 89 -6.14 9.36 -16.67
N ASN A 90 -7.30 9.79 -17.17
CA ASN A 90 -7.37 10.65 -18.34
C ASN A 90 -6.78 12.05 -18.11
N ILE A 91 -6.91 12.61 -16.89
CA ILE A 91 -6.40 13.96 -16.57
C ILE A 91 -4.91 13.92 -16.24
N HIS A 92 -4.47 12.97 -15.42
CA HIS A 92 -3.15 12.98 -14.78
C HIS A 92 -2.26 11.78 -15.12
N GLY A 93 -2.81 10.73 -15.74
CA GLY A 93 -2.12 9.47 -16.00
C GLY A 93 -2.22 8.47 -14.85
N LEU A 94 -1.76 7.24 -15.13
CA LEU A 94 -1.80 6.10 -14.20
C LEU A 94 -0.93 6.27 -12.94
N GLU A 95 0.20 6.97 -13.06
CA GLU A 95 1.18 7.14 -11.98
C GLU A 95 0.83 8.27 -11.01
N HIS A 96 -0.24 9.03 -11.29
CA HIS A 96 -0.64 10.12 -10.41
C HIS A 96 -1.24 9.60 -9.10
N SER A 97 -0.90 10.24 -7.99
CA SER A 97 -1.28 9.83 -6.63
C SER A 97 -2.80 9.65 -6.46
N LEU A 98 -3.62 10.50 -7.10
CA LEU A 98 -5.08 10.37 -7.08
C LEU A 98 -5.57 9.11 -7.81
N THR A 99 -4.98 8.78 -8.96
CA THR A 99 -5.31 7.57 -9.72
C THR A 99 -4.96 6.33 -8.90
N ILE A 100 -3.76 6.29 -8.33
CA ILE A 100 -3.30 5.19 -7.46
C ILE A 100 -4.20 5.03 -6.22
N THR A 101 -4.55 6.14 -5.56
CA THR A 101 -5.44 6.10 -4.39
C THR A 101 -6.80 5.53 -4.75
N THR A 102 -7.37 5.96 -5.87
CA THR A 102 -8.69 5.48 -6.32
C THR A 102 -8.65 4.00 -6.71
N LEU A 103 -7.58 3.54 -7.36
CA LEU A 103 -7.36 2.11 -7.66
C LEU A 103 -7.25 1.27 -6.38
N ASN A 104 -6.58 1.77 -5.34
CA ASN A 104 -6.53 1.12 -4.04
C ASN A 104 -7.92 1.03 -3.38
N ASP A 105 -8.75 2.06 -3.53
CA ASP A 105 -10.13 2.02 -3.03
C ASP A 105 -11.01 1.02 -3.79
N ILE A 106 -10.84 0.89 -5.10
CA ILE A 106 -11.49 -0.17 -5.90
C ILE A 106 -11.08 -1.54 -5.38
N ALA A 107 -9.79 -1.75 -5.12
CA ALA A 107 -9.30 -3.01 -4.58
C ALA A 107 -9.92 -3.31 -3.20
N PHE A 108 -9.97 -2.32 -2.31
CA PHE A 108 -10.64 -2.46 -1.00
C PHE A 108 -12.11 -2.83 -1.16
N VAL A 109 -12.84 -2.14 -2.03
CA VAL A 109 -14.27 -2.38 -2.25
C VAL A 109 -14.49 -3.78 -2.83
N LYS A 110 -13.68 -4.21 -3.81
CA LYS A 110 -13.75 -5.57 -4.37
C LYS A 110 -13.47 -6.65 -3.33
N LEU A 111 -12.49 -6.44 -2.44
CA LEU A 111 -12.22 -7.36 -1.34
C LEU A 111 -13.43 -7.49 -0.41
N ARG A 112 -14.10 -6.37 -0.09
CA ARG A 112 -15.29 -6.36 0.77
C ARG A 112 -16.56 -6.89 0.08
N GLN A 113 -16.61 -6.87 -1.25
CA GLN A 113 -17.67 -7.52 -2.05
C GLN A 113 -17.44 -9.01 -2.24
N GLY A 114 -16.18 -9.45 -2.28
CA GLY A 114 -15.82 -10.86 -2.27
C GLY A 114 -16.47 -11.54 -1.06
N LYS A 115 -17.07 -12.71 -1.27
CA LYS A 115 -17.70 -13.54 -0.24
C LYS A 115 -16.71 -14.12 0.78
N HIS A 116 -15.65 -13.40 1.11
CA HIS A 116 -14.74 -13.75 2.19
C HIS A 116 -15.04 -12.76 3.30
N GLY A 117 -15.75 -13.20 4.33
CA GLY A 117 -16.13 -12.42 5.52
C GLY A 117 -14.93 -11.97 6.37
N GLU A 118 -13.79 -11.75 5.75
CA GLU A 118 -12.52 -11.37 6.36
C GLU A 118 -12.46 -9.84 6.47
N LYS A 119 -12.18 -9.37 7.69
CA LYS A 119 -12.07 -7.94 8.00
C LYS A 119 -10.76 -7.39 7.43
N THR A 120 -10.80 -6.83 6.22
CA THR A 120 -9.66 -6.11 5.66
C THR A 120 -9.52 -4.73 6.31
N THR A 121 -8.32 -4.40 6.79
CA THR A 121 -7.98 -3.06 7.30
C THR A 121 -6.91 -2.45 6.41
N LEU A 122 -7.18 -1.26 5.87
CA LEU A 122 -6.28 -0.56 4.94
C LEU A 122 -5.70 0.68 5.64
N TYR A 123 -4.38 0.81 5.61
CA TYR A 123 -3.65 1.97 6.12
C TYR A 123 -2.83 2.58 4.98
N THR A 124 -3.04 3.86 4.68
CA THR A 124 -2.36 4.57 3.57
C THR A 124 -1.94 5.97 4.00
N GLN A 125 -1.03 6.57 3.23
CA GLN A 125 -0.52 7.92 3.45
C GLN A 125 -0.06 8.13 4.91
N GLN A 126 -0.50 9.21 5.56
CA GLN A 126 -0.15 9.57 6.94
C GLN A 126 -0.58 8.55 8.01
N TYR A 127 -1.38 7.54 7.66
CA TYR A 127 -1.84 6.51 8.60
C TYR A 127 -1.07 5.19 8.49
N ALA A 128 -0.21 5.03 7.48
CA ALA A 128 0.67 3.87 7.32
C ALA A 128 1.90 3.99 8.24
N LEU A 129 1.65 4.06 9.55
CA LEU A 129 2.64 4.39 10.58
C LEU A 129 3.30 3.12 11.12
N GLU A 130 4.50 3.29 11.68
CA GLU A 130 5.30 2.20 12.23
C GLU A 130 4.61 1.51 13.41
N ARG A 131 4.02 2.29 14.32
CA ARG A 131 3.26 1.75 15.45
C ARG A 131 2.07 0.89 15.02
N VAL A 132 1.48 1.18 13.85
CA VAL A 132 0.37 0.40 13.32
C VAL A 132 0.87 -0.97 12.89
N ALA A 133 2.00 -1.03 12.18
CA ALA A 133 2.64 -2.28 11.81
C ALA A 133 3.03 -3.10 13.05
N LYS A 134 3.65 -2.47 14.05
CA LYS A 134 4.01 -3.09 15.34
C LYS A 134 2.79 -3.62 16.11
N SER A 135 1.62 -2.99 15.95
CA SER A 135 0.38 -3.39 16.63
C SER A 135 -0.38 -4.54 15.95
N LEU A 136 0.11 -5.06 14.81
CA LEU A 136 -0.51 -6.20 14.15
C LEU A 136 -0.37 -7.47 15.00
N HIS A 137 -1.46 -8.21 15.14
CA HIS A 137 -1.50 -9.47 15.86
C HIS A 137 -2.17 -10.53 14.98
N SER A 138 -1.37 -11.46 14.46
CA SER A 138 -1.79 -12.64 13.70
C SER A 138 -2.79 -12.36 12.55
N PRO A 139 -2.54 -11.38 11.66
CA PRO A 139 -3.38 -11.21 10.48
C PRO A 139 -3.30 -12.46 9.59
N GLN A 140 -4.38 -12.91 8.96
CA GLN A 140 -4.31 -14.05 8.05
C GLN A 140 -3.43 -13.75 6.83
N VAL A 141 -3.59 -12.55 6.26
CA VAL A 141 -2.76 -12.01 5.17
C VAL A 141 -2.35 -10.59 5.52
N ALA A 142 -1.06 -10.26 5.33
CA ALA A 142 -0.54 -8.91 5.47
C ALA A 142 0.16 -8.46 4.17
N LEU A 143 -0.15 -7.27 3.67
CA LEU A 143 0.47 -6.68 2.48
C LEU A 143 1.16 -5.38 2.88
N PHE A 144 2.47 -5.29 2.62
CA PHE A 144 3.27 -4.09 2.78
C PHE A 144 3.67 -3.57 1.40
N ALA A 145 3.08 -2.46 0.99
CA ALA A 145 3.39 -1.76 -0.27
C ALA A 145 4.12 -0.45 0.05
N THR A 146 5.36 -0.57 0.53
CA THR A 146 6.17 0.55 1.07
C THR A 146 7.61 0.44 0.57
N HIS A 147 8.52 1.33 0.93
CA HIS A 147 9.93 1.15 0.55
C HIS A 147 10.66 0.27 1.56
N GLY A 148 11.52 -0.62 1.08
CA GLY A 148 12.47 -1.35 1.93
C GLY A 148 13.80 -0.59 1.97
N PHE A 149 14.62 -0.84 3.00
CA PHE A 149 16.01 -0.40 3.01
C PHE A 149 16.94 -1.54 3.40
N PHE A 150 18.19 -1.45 2.95
CA PHE A 150 19.26 -2.33 3.37
C PHE A 150 20.58 -1.55 3.51
N LEU A 151 21.24 -1.67 4.65
CA LEU A 151 22.53 -1.02 4.90
C LEU A 151 23.67 -1.99 4.56
N PRO A 152 24.69 -1.58 3.76
CA PRO A 152 25.83 -2.42 3.42
C PRO A 152 26.68 -2.77 4.64
N ALA A 153 27.51 -3.81 4.54
CA ALA A 153 28.33 -4.25 5.66
C ALA A 153 29.38 -3.18 5.92
N GLN A 154 29.25 -2.48 7.05
CA GLN A 154 30.32 -1.64 7.51
C GLN A 154 31.43 -2.59 7.95
N GLU A 155 32.53 -2.66 7.19
CA GLU A 155 33.80 -3.08 7.76
C GLU A 155 34.04 -2.10 8.90
N LEU A 156 33.88 -2.56 10.15
CA LEU A 156 34.21 -1.77 11.33
C LEU A 156 35.67 -1.39 11.20
N ALA A 157 35.92 -0.18 10.69
CA ALA A 157 37.24 0.40 10.69
C ALA A 157 37.69 0.39 12.15
N ALA A 158 38.78 -0.34 12.40
CA ALA A 158 39.48 -0.32 13.68
C ALA A 158 40.06 1.08 13.91
N GLU A 159 39.21 2.04 14.25
CA GLU A 159 39.64 3.37 14.65
C GLU A 159 39.47 3.50 16.16
N GLN A 160 40.61 3.22 16.80
CA GLN A 160 41.11 3.88 17.98
C GLN A 160 40.40 5.21 18.25
N ASN A 161 39.47 5.24 19.21
CA ASN A 161 39.34 6.31 20.19
C ASN A 161 38.42 5.83 21.31
N ALA A 162 39.05 5.30 22.35
CA ALA A 162 38.46 5.26 23.68
C ALA A 162 38.32 6.70 24.16
N GLY A 163 37.10 7.20 24.18
CA GLY A 163 36.78 8.53 24.70
C GLY A 163 35.35 8.91 24.36
N ASP A 164 34.46 8.75 25.33
CA ASP A 164 33.21 9.50 25.47
C ASP A 164 32.07 9.17 24.49
N ALA A 165 31.36 8.08 24.78
CA ALA A 165 29.92 7.98 24.48
C ALA A 165 29.28 6.99 25.47
N GLU A 166 28.71 7.54 26.55
CA GLU A 166 27.78 6.81 27.41
C GLU A 166 26.50 6.47 26.63
N HIS A 167 26.00 5.25 26.83
CA HIS A 167 24.69 4.74 26.42
C HIS A 167 24.44 4.45 24.93
N THR A 168 25.06 3.38 24.42
CA THR A 168 24.38 2.48 23.47
C THR A 168 24.41 1.05 24.03
N SER A 169 23.22 0.51 24.30
CA SER A 169 23.05 -0.86 24.81
C SER A 169 23.44 -1.86 23.74
N TRP A 170 24.71 -2.27 23.76
CA TRP A 170 25.32 -3.21 22.85
C TRP A 170 24.71 -4.62 23.02
N SER A 171 24.13 -5.17 21.94
CA SER A 171 23.54 -6.52 21.90
C SER A 171 24.11 -7.40 20.77
N GLY A 172 25.39 -7.24 20.44
CA GLY A 172 26.10 -8.06 19.44
C GLY A 172 27.23 -8.89 20.05
N GLY A 173 27.35 -10.16 19.65
CA GLY A 173 28.50 -11.01 19.97
C GLY A 173 29.78 -10.53 19.25
N LEU A 174 30.93 -11.06 19.66
CA LEU A 174 32.20 -10.82 18.97
C LEU A 174 32.48 -11.98 18.00
N ASP A 175 33.01 -11.68 16.82
CA ASP A 175 33.50 -12.72 15.91
C ASP A 175 34.78 -13.38 16.46
N ALA A 176 35.24 -14.45 15.81
CA ALA A 176 36.47 -15.14 16.20
C ALA A 176 37.74 -14.25 16.11
N LYS A 177 37.62 -13.02 15.59
CA LYS A 177 38.69 -12.03 15.44
C LYS A 177 38.50 -10.81 16.36
N GLY A 178 37.46 -10.79 17.20
CA GLY A 178 37.19 -9.71 18.15
C GLY A 178 36.47 -8.50 17.55
N ASN A 179 35.92 -8.59 16.34
CA ASN A 179 35.10 -7.52 15.76
C ASN A 179 33.67 -7.61 16.31
N ALA A 180 33.03 -6.44 16.46
CA ALA A 180 31.62 -6.39 16.81
C ALA A 180 30.78 -7.03 15.69
N ILE A 181 30.02 -8.08 16.00
CA ILE A 181 29.01 -8.60 15.09
C ILE A 181 27.76 -7.74 15.30
N GLU A 182 27.54 -6.83 14.37
CA GLU A 182 26.28 -6.09 14.29
C GLU A 182 25.15 -7.02 13.82
N ASN A 183 23.98 -6.93 14.43
CA ASN A 183 22.85 -7.80 14.13
C ASN A 183 22.33 -7.52 12.70
N PRO A 184 22.33 -8.49 11.77
CA PRO A 184 21.86 -8.28 10.40
C PRO A 184 20.41 -7.79 10.31
N LEU A 185 19.57 -8.10 11.30
CA LEU A 185 18.17 -7.66 11.36
C LEU A 185 18.01 -6.16 11.66
N LEU A 186 19.03 -5.48 12.19
CA LEU A 186 19.04 -4.02 12.32
C LEU A 186 19.38 -3.32 11.00
N ARG A 187 19.87 -4.06 10.01
CA ARG A 187 20.37 -3.52 8.74
C ARG A 187 19.39 -3.68 7.58
N CYS A 188 18.20 -4.20 7.85
CA CYS A 188 17.09 -4.23 6.91
C CYS A 188 15.81 -3.74 7.59
N GLY A 189 14.87 -3.23 6.79
CA GLY A 189 13.58 -2.79 7.32
C GLY A 189 12.66 -2.20 6.25
N LEU A 190 11.53 -1.69 6.71
CA LEU A 190 10.54 -0.98 5.92
C LEU A 190 10.51 0.50 6.33
N LEU A 191 10.46 1.38 5.33
CA LEU A 191 10.17 2.79 5.51
C LEU A 191 8.64 2.98 5.49
N LEU A 192 8.12 3.60 6.53
CA LEU A 192 6.70 3.85 6.74
C LEU A 192 6.42 5.36 6.81
N ALA A 193 5.15 5.73 6.92
CA ALA A 193 4.78 7.12 7.10
C ALA A 193 5.43 7.65 8.39
N GLY A 194 6.18 8.75 8.27
CA GLY A 194 7.01 9.29 9.36
C GLY A 194 8.47 9.51 8.96
N CYS A 195 9.04 8.68 8.07
CA CYS A 195 10.46 8.79 7.69
C CYS A 195 10.86 10.16 7.11
N ASN A 196 9.96 10.81 6.36
CA ASN A 196 10.25 12.10 5.71
C ASN A 196 10.26 13.30 6.69
N ASN A 197 9.88 13.11 7.96
CA ASN A 197 9.84 14.18 8.95
C ASN A 197 11.21 14.46 9.61
N GLY A 198 12.31 14.00 9.00
CA GLY A 198 13.67 14.44 9.34
C GLY A 198 14.15 14.03 10.73
N GLY A 199 13.74 12.85 11.22
CA GLY A 199 14.15 12.37 12.54
C GLY A 199 13.52 13.15 13.71
N VAL A 200 12.49 13.97 13.45
CA VAL A 200 11.66 14.51 14.53
C VAL A 200 10.76 13.38 15.00
N GLU A 201 11.21 12.67 16.04
CA GLU A 201 10.43 11.71 16.81
C GLU A 201 9.05 12.32 17.15
N VAL A 202 7.99 11.84 16.51
CA VAL A 202 6.63 12.11 16.98
C VAL A 202 6.27 11.01 17.98
N GLY A 203 7.00 10.96 19.10
CA GLY A 203 7.01 9.84 20.05
C GLY A 203 7.88 8.65 19.60
N ASP A 204 7.62 7.43 20.10
CA ASP A 204 8.30 6.15 19.77
C ASP A 204 8.06 5.66 18.31
N ASP A 205 7.72 6.55 17.36
CA ASP A 205 7.41 6.22 15.96
C ASP A 205 8.34 7.05 15.07
N ASP A 206 9.47 6.44 14.67
CA ASP A 206 10.48 7.06 13.81
C ASP A 206 10.21 6.77 12.32
N GLY A 207 9.21 5.94 12.03
CA GLY A 207 8.82 5.52 10.69
C GLY A 207 9.68 4.41 10.13
N LEU A 208 10.67 3.90 10.86
CA LEU A 208 11.59 2.85 10.44
C LEU A 208 11.23 1.54 11.13
N LEU A 209 10.59 0.63 10.40
CA LEU A 209 10.33 -0.72 10.91
C LEU A 209 11.48 -1.66 10.58
N THR A 210 12.40 -1.86 11.52
CA THR A 210 13.58 -2.73 11.34
C THR A 210 13.20 -4.22 11.34
N GLY A 211 14.07 -5.05 10.75
CA GLY A 211 13.95 -6.51 10.81
C GLY A 211 13.90 -7.05 12.24
N LEU A 212 14.62 -6.42 13.18
CA LEU A 212 14.62 -6.86 14.57
C LEU A 212 13.26 -6.61 15.24
N GLU A 213 12.64 -5.48 14.94
CA GLU A 213 11.31 -5.15 15.42
C GLU A 213 10.25 -6.06 14.80
N ILE A 214 10.39 -6.39 13.50
CA ILE A 214 9.51 -7.35 12.81
C ILE A 214 9.50 -8.70 13.53
N VAL A 215 10.67 -9.20 13.98
CA VAL A 215 10.76 -10.46 14.75
C VAL A 215 9.96 -10.39 16.06
N GLY A 216 9.79 -9.20 16.64
CA GLY A 216 8.98 -8.99 17.84
C GLY A 216 7.47 -8.95 17.59
N ILE A 217 7.02 -8.82 16.34
CA ILE A 217 5.60 -8.79 15.98
C ILE A 217 5.05 -10.22 15.95
N ASP A 218 3.83 -10.41 16.46
CA ASP A 218 3.20 -11.72 16.44
C ASP A 218 2.54 -12.01 15.08
N PHE A 219 3.28 -12.68 14.18
CA PHE A 219 2.75 -13.20 12.91
C PHE A 219 2.40 -14.70 13.00
N ARG A 220 2.30 -15.28 14.20
CA ARG A 220 1.91 -16.70 14.33
C ARG A 220 0.50 -16.89 13.81
N GLY A 221 0.33 -17.83 12.88
CA GLY A 221 -0.96 -18.08 12.23
C GLY A 221 -1.19 -17.21 10.99
N THR A 222 -0.32 -16.25 10.70
CA THR A 222 -0.32 -15.53 9.43
C THR A 222 0.07 -16.47 8.30
N GLU A 223 -0.84 -16.63 7.34
CA GLU A 223 -0.66 -17.54 6.21
C GLU A 223 0.25 -16.92 5.15
N LEU A 224 0.12 -15.61 4.95
CA LEU A 224 0.83 -14.92 3.88
C LEU A 224 1.23 -13.50 4.27
N VAL A 225 2.50 -13.18 4.09
CA VAL A 225 3.00 -11.80 4.05
C VAL A 225 3.42 -11.50 2.61
N VAL A 226 3.01 -10.34 2.09
CA VAL A 226 3.44 -9.87 0.77
C VAL A 226 4.20 -8.56 0.95
N LEU A 227 5.43 -8.54 0.46
CA LEU A 227 6.30 -7.37 0.41
C LEU A 227 6.33 -6.87 -1.04
N SER A 228 5.49 -5.88 -1.33
CA SER A 228 5.47 -5.18 -2.62
C SER A 228 6.35 -3.93 -2.54
N ALA A 229 7.55 -4.08 -1.97
CA ALA A 229 8.42 -2.96 -1.69
C ALA A 229 9.43 -2.71 -2.82
N CYS A 230 9.33 -1.56 -3.50
CA CYS A 230 10.12 -1.21 -4.69
C CYS A 230 11.54 -0.67 -4.39
N GLN A 231 12.17 -0.98 -3.25
CA GLN A 231 13.55 -0.54 -2.96
C GLN A 231 14.38 -1.60 -2.23
N THR A 232 14.42 -2.81 -2.75
CA THR A 232 15.30 -3.86 -2.23
C THR A 232 16.79 -3.71 -2.62
N GLY A 233 17.22 -2.54 -3.13
CA GLY A 233 18.56 -2.39 -3.71
C GLY A 233 19.16 -0.97 -3.79
N LEU A 234 18.89 -0.06 -2.85
CA LEU A 234 19.62 1.22 -2.76
C LEU A 234 20.76 1.13 -1.74
N GLY A 235 21.89 0.69 -2.28
CA GLY A 235 23.17 0.43 -1.65
C GLY A 235 23.94 -0.42 -2.65
N ASP A 236 25.27 -0.43 -2.66
CA ASP A 236 26.05 -1.37 -3.49
C ASP A 236 25.73 -2.80 -3.03
N VAL A 237 24.60 -3.36 -3.51
CA VAL A 237 24.17 -4.72 -3.21
C VAL A 237 25.02 -5.63 -4.08
N ARG A 238 26.18 -5.99 -3.55
CA ARG A 238 26.78 -7.27 -3.88
C ARG A 238 25.96 -8.32 -3.13
N ASP A 239 25.22 -9.10 -3.90
CA ASP A 239 24.50 -10.32 -3.48
C ASP A 239 23.22 -10.07 -2.68
N GLY A 240 22.13 -10.78 -3.02
CA GLY A 240 20.75 -10.58 -2.54
C GLY A 240 20.47 -10.84 -1.05
N GLU A 241 21.43 -10.53 -0.18
CA GLU A 241 21.38 -10.67 1.28
C GLU A 241 20.34 -9.76 1.93
N GLY A 242 20.12 -8.55 1.39
CA GLY A 242 19.13 -7.61 1.95
C GLY A 242 17.69 -8.10 1.86
N VAL A 243 17.31 -8.73 0.74
CA VAL A 243 15.99 -9.35 0.54
C VAL A 243 15.86 -10.63 1.36
N ALA A 244 16.97 -11.35 1.58
CA ALA A 244 16.97 -12.52 2.45
C ALA A 244 16.69 -12.12 3.91
N GLY A 245 17.32 -11.05 4.42
CA GLY A 245 17.15 -10.60 5.80
C GLY A 245 15.72 -10.21 6.15
N LEU A 246 15.05 -9.42 5.30
CA LEU A 246 13.68 -8.98 5.58
C LEU A 246 12.66 -10.13 5.49
N ARG A 247 12.78 -11.00 4.48
CA ARG A 247 11.93 -12.21 4.41
C ARG A 247 12.13 -13.11 5.62
N GLN A 248 13.38 -13.29 6.04
CA GLN A 248 13.73 -14.08 7.21
C GLN A 248 13.13 -13.47 8.48
N ALA A 249 13.12 -12.14 8.63
CA ALA A 249 12.50 -11.47 9.77
C ALA A 249 11.01 -11.85 9.91
N PHE A 250 10.24 -11.78 8.83
CA PHE A 250 8.81 -12.16 8.86
C PHE A 250 8.60 -13.66 9.13
N GLN A 251 9.48 -14.53 8.61
CA GLN A 251 9.42 -15.96 8.91
C GLN A 251 9.74 -16.26 10.38
N LEU A 252 10.74 -15.58 10.96
CA LEU A 252 11.08 -15.66 12.38
C LEU A 252 9.95 -15.14 13.28
N ALA A 253 9.21 -14.13 12.81
CA ALA A 253 8.02 -13.60 13.47
C ALA A 253 6.81 -14.55 13.41
N GLY A 254 6.86 -15.61 12.60
CA GLY A 254 5.87 -16.69 12.55
C GLY A 254 5.00 -16.74 11.30
N ALA A 255 5.26 -15.90 10.29
CA ALA A 255 4.55 -15.96 9.01
C ALA A 255 4.89 -17.28 8.28
N LYS A 256 3.85 -18.01 7.81
CA LYS A 256 4.04 -19.28 7.10
C LYS A 256 4.75 -19.08 5.76
N SER A 257 4.31 -18.07 5.01
CA SER A 257 4.79 -17.81 3.66
C SER A 257 4.95 -16.31 3.40
N VAL A 258 6.01 -15.96 2.67
CA VAL A 258 6.38 -14.58 2.36
C VAL A 258 6.60 -14.46 0.85
N VAL A 259 5.90 -13.53 0.21
CA VAL A 259 6.14 -13.12 -1.19
C VAL A 259 6.94 -11.83 -1.19
N ALA A 260 8.04 -11.77 -1.94
CA ALA A 260 8.82 -10.54 -2.11
C ALA A 260 9.49 -10.48 -3.49
N THR A 261 9.80 -9.27 -3.93
CA THR A 261 10.58 -9.02 -5.15
C THR A 261 12.09 -9.10 -4.89
N LEU A 262 12.82 -9.75 -5.79
CA LEU A 262 14.29 -9.84 -5.75
C LEU A 262 14.98 -8.59 -6.30
N TRP A 263 14.34 -7.90 -7.25
CA TRP A 263 14.82 -6.67 -7.86
C TRP A 263 13.65 -5.76 -8.23
N GLU A 264 13.96 -4.50 -8.55
CA GLU A 264 12.98 -3.50 -8.96
C GLU A 264 12.44 -3.80 -10.35
N ILE A 265 11.12 -3.70 -10.48
CA ILE A 265 10.38 -3.89 -11.73
C ILE A 265 9.40 -2.71 -11.88
N PRO A 266 9.03 -2.33 -13.13
CA PRO A 266 8.12 -1.22 -13.34
C PRO A 266 6.80 -1.39 -12.60
N ASP A 267 6.30 -0.32 -12.00
CA ASP A 267 5.09 -0.35 -11.17
C ASP A 267 3.86 -0.91 -11.90
N SER A 268 3.74 -0.66 -13.21
CA SER A 268 2.66 -1.22 -14.03
C SER A 268 2.70 -2.76 -14.09
N ASP A 269 3.88 -3.36 -14.15
CA ASP A 269 4.05 -4.81 -14.17
C ASP A 269 3.87 -5.42 -12.77
N SER A 270 4.39 -4.74 -11.73
CA SER A 270 4.14 -5.10 -10.33
C SER A 270 2.65 -5.12 -10.02
N THR A 271 1.94 -4.06 -10.39
CA THR A 271 0.51 -3.89 -10.15
C THR A 271 -0.29 -4.99 -10.82
N GLN A 272 -0.04 -5.24 -12.12
CA GLN A 272 -0.78 -6.25 -12.85
C GLN A 272 -0.53 -7.67 -12.30
N LEU A 273 0.71 -7.99 -11.95
CA LEU A 273 1.04 -9.28 -11.34
C LEU A 273 0.33 -9.45 -9.99
N MET A 274 0.35 -8.42 -9.14
CA MET A 274 -0.32 -8.46 -7.83
C MET A 274 -1.84 -8.56 -7.95
N ILE A 275 -2.46 -7.91 -8.94
CA ILE A 275 -3.90 -8.04 -9.22
C ILE A 275 -4.24 -9.51 -9.55
N THR A 276 -3.54 -10.12 -10.51
CA THR A 276 -3.79 -11.53 -10.87
C THR A 276 -3.51 -12.47 -9.69
N PHE A 277 -2.46 -12.19 -8.92
CA PHE A 277 -2.09 -12.97 -7.74
C PHE A 277 -3.23 -12.99 -6.70
N PHE A 278 -3.73 -11.82 -6.30
CA PHE A 278 -4.81 -11.74 -5.31
C PHE A 278 -6.15 -12.24 -5.85
N GLN A 279 -6.44 -12.06 -7.14
CA GLN A 279 -7.60 -12.68 -7.78
C GLN A 279 -7.54 -14.21 -7.70
N SER A 280 -6.37 -14.79 -8.00
CA SER A 280 -6.15 -16.23 -7.89
C SER A 280 -6.27 -16.75 -6.46
N LEU A 281 -5.80 -15.98 -5.47
CA LEU A 281 -6.01 -16.31 -4.06
C LEU A 281 -7.50 -16.25 -3.68
N ALA A 282 -8.22 -15.23 -4.16
CA ALA A 282 -9.66 -15.09 -3.90
C ALA A 282 -10.49 -16.23 -4.51
N GLU A 283 -10.00 -16.85 -5.60
CA GLU A 283 -10.55 -18.08 -6.19
C GLU A 283 -10.26 -19.34 -5.37
N GLY A 284 -9.50 -19.25 -4.28
CA GLY A 284 -9.18 -20.36 -3.38
C GLY A 284 -7.92 -21.14 -3.77
N LYS A 285 -7.09 -20.61 -4.67
CA LYS A 285 -5.78 -21.22 -5.00
C LYS A 285 -4.77 -20.99 -3.88
N THR A 286 -3.79 -21.87 -3.78
CA THR A 286 -2.65 -21.68 -2.85
C THR A 286 -1.76 -20.52 -3.29
N SER A 287 -0.95 -19.95 -2.39
CA SER A 287 -0.02 -18.86 -2.74
C SER A 287 0.95 -19.23 -3.87
N SER A 288 1.43 -20.48 -3.88
CA SER A 288 2.30 -20.99 -4.95
C SER A 288 1.59 -21.03 -6.30
N GLU A 289 0.36 -21.53 -6.34
CA GLU A 289 -0.44 -21.60 -7.58
C GLU A 289 -0.87 -20.23 -8.08
N ALA A 290 -1.24 -19.34 -7.15
CA ALA A 290 -1.60 -17.97 -7.45
C ALA A 290 -0.42 -17.19 -8.05
N LEU A 291 0.77 -17.31 -7.44
CA LEU A 291 1.98 -16.63 -7.95
C LEU A 291 2.36 -17.17 -9.33
N ARG A 292 2.33 -18.49 -9.50
CA ARG A 292 2.59 -19.12 -10.80
C ARG A 292 1.60 -18.66 -11.87
N THR A 293 0.31 -18.54 -11.52
CA THR A 293 -0.73 -18.06 -12.44
C THR A 293 -0.43 -16.62 -12.89
N ALA A 294 -0.11 -15.74 -11.94
CA ALA A 294 0.23 -14.35 -12.21
C ALA A 294 1.48 -14.23 -13.11
N GLN A 295 2.52 -15.01 -12.84
CA GLN A 295 3.73 -15.04 -13.67
C GLN A 295 3.46 -15.52 -15.10
N LEU A 296 2.64 -16.57 -15.27
CA LEU A 296 2.26 -17.08 -16.59
C LEU A 296 1.45 -16.06 -17.40
N GLU A 297 0.51 -15.36 -16.77
CA GLU A 297 -0.25 -14.30 -17.42
C GLU A 297 0.66 -13.14 -17.86
N ARG A 298 1.67 -12.80 -17.05
CA ARG A 298 2.69 -11.80 -17.43
C ARG A 298 3.53 -12.23 -18.61
N ILE A 299 4.00 -13.48 -18.63
CA ILE A 299 4.72 -14.04 -19.77
C ILE A 299 3.89 -13.94 -21.04
N GLU A 300 2.62 -14.35 -20.99
CA GLU A 300 1.75 -14.36 -22.16
C GLU A 300 1.47 -12.95 -22.67
N THR A 301 1.18 -12.02 -21.75
CA THR A 301 0.88 -10.64 -22.14
C THR A 301 2.09 -9.94 -22.77
N HIS A 302 3.28 -10.10 -22.19
CA HIS A 302 4.51 -9.54 -22.74
C HIS A 302 4.84 -10.15 -24.11
N ARG A 303 4.67 -11.47 -24.28
CA ARG A 303 4.84 -12.11 -25.60
C ARG A 303 3.89 -11.55 -26.65
N ARG A 304 2.62 -11.33 -26.31
CA ARG A 304 1.64 -10.76 -27.25
C ARG A 304 1.96 -9.31 -27.62
N ARG A 305 2.40 -8.51 -26.66
CA ARG A 305 2.64 -7.07 -26.85
C ARG A 305 3.99 -6.77 -27.50
N PHE A 306 5.03 -7.50 -27.13
CA PHE A 306 6.43 -7.20 -27.48
C PHE A 306 7.11 -8.31 -28.28
N GLY A 307 6.43 -9.43 -28.56
CA GLY A 307 6.99 -10.58 -29.28
C GLY A 307 7.92 -11.47 -28.42
N ALA A 308 8.26 -11.05 -27.20
CA ALA A 308 9.08 -11.79 -26.26
C ALA A 308 8.66 -11.45 -24.82
N ALA A 309 8.97 -12.35 -23.88
CA ALA A 309 8.77 -12.12 -22.45
C ALA A 309 10.09 -12.30 -21.70
N HIS A 310 10.72 -11.18 -21.38
CA HIS A 310 11.98 -11.19 -20.65
C HIS A 310 11.73 -11.56 -19.16
N PRO A 311 12.52 -12.48 -18.55
CA PRO A 311 12.37 -12.89 -17.15
C PRO A 311 12.34 -11.75 -16.14
N PHE A 312 13.00 -10.64 -16.45
CA PHE A 312 13.03 -9.43 -15.64
C PHE A 312 11.65 -9.01 -15.11
N TYR A 313 10.58 -9.11 -15.92
CA TYR A 313 9.25 -8.59 -15.57
C TYR A 313 8.37 -9.53 -14.73
N TRP A 314 8.73 -10.81 -14.59
CA TRP A 314 7.88 -11.80 -13.92
C TRP A 314 8.63 -12.67 -12.91
N ALA A 315 9.93 -12.88 -13.10
CA ALA A 315 10.76 -13.70 -12.22
C ALA A 315 11.22 -12.94 -10.96
N ALA A 316 10.91 -11.64 -10.86
CA ALA A 316 11.27 -10.81 -9.71
C ALA A 316 10.58 -11.32 -8.43
N PHE A 317 9.30 -11.71 -8.52
CA PHE A 317 8.55 -12.18 -7.35
C PHE A 317 8.92 -13.62 -7.00
N THR A 318 9.27 -13.81 -5.74
CA THR A 318 9.56 -15.13 -5.16
C THR A 318 8.68 -15.37 -3.95
N LEU A 319 8.26 -16.62 -3.79
CA LEU A 319 7.58 -17.10 -2.60
C LEU A 319 8.59 -17.90 -1.75
N THR A 320 8.65 -17.64 -0.46
CA THR A 320 9.47 -18.38 0.50
C THR A 320 8.58 -18.82 1.67
N GLY A 321 8.56 -20.11 2.00
CA GLY A 321 7.64 -20.67 3.00
C GLY A 321 7.02 -21.98 2.55
N GLN A 322 6.00 -22.45 3.29
CA GLN A 322 5.25 -23.68 3.00
C GLN A 322 4.11 -23.46 2.00
#